data_AF-A0A922ISG1-F1
#
_entry.id   AF-A0A922ISG1-F1
#
_cell.length_a   1.000
_cell.length_b   1.000
_cell.length_c   1.000
_cell.angle_alpha   90.00
_cell.angle_beta   90.00
_cell.angle_gamma   90.00
#
_symmetry.space_group_name_H-M   'P 1'
#
loop_
_entity.id
_entity.type
_entity.pdbx_description
1 polymer ?
#
loop_
_entity_poly.entity_id
_entity_poly.type
_entity_poly.pdbx_seq_one_letter_code
_entity_poly.pdbx_strand_id
1 'polypeptide(L)'
;MRSLSLVDRVFFKDIYTSNSRNLCLYDVDNDGDNELIIGSWDSGPLLENGEANAANSEGSVHVLKYRKVWKASYHLGMVSCVTAGSIYKPDETWIIALCADSHCYAFDACALAPESENISSKSKQKVNVHGSSKPDQTIKAEIDTLKMVHHQELAYNAKDVCIFNEGEIAVAHSDRVVRLYSWCSFKPTDDKSKTSNKVSNLGEFILLIKWELAGQLIASQPSGGFAHLHRKFEKYHDIVAPTLTYYPPRVTSSNNLETRTWLIGNVKHSNCHNNNTTTTINSNKTSCLLCLCTADGNMRLVDPTIHGNDNDELIIWSIQVHTRSELFALCKMKLTKDDGDQLVVCSWDGTTYIFDINNNSLCFPLGRSCQAFTAGLYAIEPGRNSPVLIYSTFDRNTLIYYNLCLNNVAAQSLHSTILNDHILVKKFQSKNVDPYDPAQLSKALHYILYDLPKQETHPLQ
;
A
#
# COMPACT_ATOMS: atom_id res chain seq x y z
N MET A 1 -11.75 -15.59 -13.46
CA MET A 1 -10.59 -14.68 -13.42
C MET A 1 -10.31 -14.15 -14.81
N ARG A 2 -10.19 -12.83 -15.01
CA ARG A 2 -9.90 -12.17 -16.30
C ARG A 2 -8.46 -11.65 -16.31
N SER A 3 -7.78 -11.76 -17.46
CA SER A 3 -6.43 -11.19 -17.61
C SER A 3 -6.48 -9.70 -17.96
N LEU A 4 -5.50 -8.93 -17.47
CA LEU A 4 -5.23 -7.53 -17.78
C LEU A 4 -3.95 -7.41 -18.59
N SER A 5 -3.90 -6.39 -19.46
CA SER A 5 -2.67 -5.93 -20.08
C SER A 5 -2.55 -4.42 -19.81
N LEU A 6 -1.42 -4.01 -19.25
CA LEU A 6 -1.14 -2.63 -18.86
C LEU A 6 0.07 -2.14 -19.65
N VAL A 7 -0.07 -0.98 -20.29
CA VAL A 7 0.95 -0.41 -21.19
C VAL A 7 1.66 0.77 -20.54
N ASP A 8 0.89 1.64 -19.87
CA ASP A 8 1.35 2.85 -19.23
C ASP A 8 2.18 2.54 -17.97
N ARG A 9 3.46 2.92 -17.99
CA ARG A 9 4.38 2.73 -16.87
C ARG A 9 5.45 3.82 -16.77
N VAL A 10 5.85 4.12 -15.54
CA VAL A 10 7.06 4.89 -15.20
C VAL A 10 8.13 3.90 -14.75
N PHE A 11 9.39 4.19 -15.08
CA PHE A 11 10.55 3.37 -14.75
C PHE A 11 11.61 4.22 -14.05
N PHE A 12 12.01 3.80 -12.84
CA PHE A 12 13.10 4.39 -12.08
C PHE A 12 14.26 3.40 -12.01
N LYS A 13 15.38 3.76 -12.64
CA LYS A 13 16.59 2.95 -12.65
C LYS A 13 17.37 3.15 -11.34
N ASP A 14 17.94 2.07 -10.82
CA ASP A 14 18.80 2.06 -9.62
C ASP A 14 18.12 2.60 -8.35
N ILE A 15 16.78 2.71 -8.35
CA ILE A 15 15.93 3.01 -7.19
C ILE A 15 15.03 1.80 -6.99
N TYR A 16 15.22 1.08 -5.88
CA TYR A 16 14.58 -0.19 -5.62
C TYR A 16 14.64 -0.51 -4.12
N THR A 17 13.89 -1.52 -3.71
CA THR A 17 13.96 -2.07 -2.35
C THR A 17 13.66 -3.56 -2.34
N SER A 18 14.17 -4.28 -1.34
CA SER A 18 13.99 -5.74 -1.19
C SER A 18 12.81 -6.13 -0.28
N ASN A 19 12.09 -5.15 0.29
CA ASN A 19 11.00 -5.36 1.23
C ASN A 19 9.81 -4.45 0.92
N SER A 20 8.60 -4.99 0.80
CA SER A 20 7.38 -4.18 0.60
C SER A 20 7.11 -3.18 1.73
N ARG A 21 7.62 -3.41 2.96
CA ARG A 21 7.51 -2.44 4.07
C ARG A 21 8.37 -1.19 3.90
N ASN A 22 9.27 -1.18 2.92
CA ASN A 22 10.03 0.00 2.51
C ASN A 22 9.31 0.82 1.43
N LEU A 23 8.06 0.50 1.08
CA LEU A 23 7.24 1.26 0.13
C LEU A 23 6.03 1.86 0.87
N CYS A 24 5.92 3.19 0.86
CA CYS A 24 4.76 3.90 1.41
C CYS A 24 4.20 4.89 0.38
N LEU A 25 2.87 4.97 0.29
CA LEU A 25 2.15 5.96 -0.51
C LEU A 25 1.44 6.90 0.45
N TYR A 26 1.76 8.19 0.38
CA TYR A 26 1.23 9.20 1.29
C TYR A 26 1.44 10.61 0.72
N ASP A 27 0.54 11.54 1.04
CA ASP A 27 0.66 12.98 0.78
C ASP A 27 1.61 13.61 1.82
N VAL A 28 2.89 13.78 1.48
CA VAL A 28 3.94 14.17 2.45
C VAL A 28 4.19 15.66 2.56
N ASP A 29 3.64 16.46 1.66
CA ASP A 29 3.68 17.93 1.69
C ASP A 29 2.29 18.59 1.86
N ASN A 30 1.25 17.78 2.05
CA ASN A 30 -0.13 18.18 2.33
C ASN A 30 -0.75 19.05 1.21
N ASP A 31 -0.40 18.77 -0.05
CA ASP A 31 -0.96 19.43 -1.25
C ASP A 31 -2.13 18.66 -1.90
N GLY A 32 -2.45 17.48 -1.37
CA GLY A 32 -3.51 16.60 -1.84
C GLY A 32 -3.06 15.52 -2.84
N ASP A 33 -1.83 15.56 -3.33
CA ASP A 33 -1.23 14.53 -4.17
C ASP A 33 -0.45 13.50 -3.33
N ASN A 34 -0.54 12.20 -3.66
CA ASN A 34 0.22 11.17 -2.94
C ASN A 34 1.59 10.93 -3.59
N GLU A 35 2.65 11.05 -2.80
CA GLU A 35 4.03 10.66 -3.15
C GLU A 35 4.25 9.16 -2.95
N LEU A 36 5.32 8.66 -3.55
CA LEU A 36 5.88 7.34 -3.25
C LEU A 36 7.20 7.49 -2.48
N ILE A 37 7.19 7.05 -1.22
CA ILE A 37 8.37 6.94 -0.37
C ILE A 37 8.98 5.55 -0.57
N ILE A 38 10.28 5.50 -0.86
CA ILE A 38 11.07 4.28 -1.02
C ILE A 38 12.26 4.30 -0.06
N GLY A 39 12.21 3.48 0.97
CA GLY A 39 13.38 3.10 1.76
C GLY A 39 14.22 2.08 1.00
N SER A 40 15.53 2.23 1.00
CA SER A 40 16.43 1.29 0.34
C SER A 40 17.70 1.07 1.15
N TRP A 41 18.25 -0.13 1.01
CA TRP A 41 19.56 -0.50 1.49
C TRP A 41 20.17 -1.45 0.48
N ASP A 42 21.41 -1.17 0.07
CA ASP A 42 22.26 -2.06 -0.69
C ASP A 42 23.51 -2.30 0.17
N SER A 43 23.95 -3.56 0.31
CA SER A 43 25.26 -3.88 0.89
C SER A 43 26.42 -3.44 -0.01
N GLY A 44 26.10 -2.99 -1.23
CA GLY A 44 27.05 -2.79 -2.30
C GLY A 44 27.62 -4.12 -2.80
N PRO A 45 28.65 -4.07 -3.65
CA PRO A 45 29.41 -5.26 -3.99
C PRO A 45 30.03 -5.86 -2.72
N LEU A 46 29.90 -7.18 -2.56
CA LEU A 46 30.65 -7.91 -1.54
C LEU A 46 32.15 -7.78 -1.82
N LEU A 47 32.92 -7.69 -0.74
CA LEU A 47 34.38 -7.77 -0.76
C LEU A 47 34.84 -9.18 -1.15
N GLU A 48 36.11 -9.36 -1.51
CA GLU A 48 36.67 -10.66 -1.92
C GLU A 48 36.56 -11.75 -0.83
N ASN A 49 36.45 -11.36 0.44
CA ASN A 49 36.20 -12.26 1.57
C ASN A 49 34.71 -12.63 1.77
N GLY A 50 33.81 -12.12 0.92
CA GLY A 50 32.36 -12.33 1.01
C GLY A 50 31.62 -11.40 1.98
N GLU A 51 32.30 -10.49 2.67
CA GLU A 51 31.68 -9.53 3.57
C GLU A 51 31.08 -8.34 2.79
N ALA A 52 30.03 -7.72 3.34
CA ALA A 52 29.51 -6.47 2.81
C ALA A 52 30.55 -5.35 2.99
N ASN A 53 30.73 -4.51 1.96
CA ASN A 53 31.58 -3.34 2.11
C ASN A 53 30.87 -2.28 2.95
N ALA A 54 31.05 -2.31 4.28
CA ALA A 54 30.39 -1.41 5.22
C ALA A 54 30.56 0.09 4.90
N ALA A 55 31.65 0.48 4.23
CA ALA A 55 31.87 1.86 3.79
C ALA A 55 31.03 2.29 2.57
N ASN A 56 30.42 1.33 1.86
CA ASN A 56 29.50 1.54 0.75
C ASN A 56 28.06 1.09 1.07
N SER A 57 27.80 0.59 2.29
CA SER A 57 26.51 0.05 2.73
C SER A 57 25.54 1.16 3.17
N GLU A 58 25.29 2.13 2.29
CA GLU A 58 24.50 3.31 2.60
C GLU A 58 23.01 3.06 2.36
N GLY A 59 22.23 3.09 3.45
CA GLY A 59 20.78 3.21 3.36
C GLY A 59 20.36 4.58 2.86
N SER A 60 19.21 4.64 2.20
CA SER A 60 18.63 5.89 1.73
C SER A 60 17.11 5.87 1.74
N VAL A 61 16.50 7.04 1.80
CA VAL A 61 15.06 7.25 1.63
C VAL A 61 14.87 8.20 0.46
N HIS A 62 14.10 7.77 -0.54
CA HIS A 62 13.73 8.57 -1.70
C HIS A 62 12.24 8.91 -1.64
N VAL A 63 11.88 10.14 -1.99
CA VAL A 63 10.49 10.60 -2.18
C VAL A 63 10.31 10.89 -3.67
N LEU A 64 9.36 10.21 -4.30
CA LEU A 64 9.03 10.36 -5.71
C LEU A 64 7.70 11.11 -5.83
N LYS A 65 7.66 12.17 -6.65
CA LYS A 65 6.48 13.00 -6.96
C LYS A 65 6.43 13.23 -8.47
N TYR A 66 5.26 13.14 -9.10
CA TYR A 66 5.07 13.42 -10.54
C TYR A 66 6.10 12.79 -11.50
N ARG A 67 6.34 11.48 -11.36
CA ARG A 67 7.29 10.70 -12.20
C ARG A 67 8.78 11.07 -12.05
N LYS A 68 9.18 11.92 -11.10
CA LYS A 68 10.59 12.22 -10.77
C LYS A 68 10.92 11.83 -9.34
N VAL A 69 12.20 11.65 -9.05
CA VAL A 69 12.68 11.76 -7.67
C VAL A 69 12.57 13.23 -7.29
N TRP A 70 11.87 13.51 -6.20
CA TRP A 70 11.74 14.86 -5.68
C TRP A 70 12.81 15.14 -4.63
N LYS A 71 12.86 14.32 -3.58
CA LYS A 71 13.77 14.47 -2.45
C LYS A 71 14.45 13.15 -2.09
N ALA A 72 15.65 13.21 -1.52
CA ALA A 72 16.33 12.04 -1.00
C ALA A 72 17.23 12.33 0.22
N SER A 73 17.32 11.38 1.14
CA SER A 73 18.35 11.33 2.19
C SER A 73 19.19 10.07 2.01
N TYR A 74 20.50 10.18 2.23
CA TYR A 74 21.50 9.12 2.10
C TYR A 74 22.24 8.92 3.43
N HIS A 75 23.22 8.02 3.47
CA HIS A 75 24.03 7.73 4.66
C HIS A 75 23.21 7.26 5.89
N LEU A 76 22.09 6.56 5.66
CA LEU A 76 21.31 5.90 6.71
C LEU A 76 21.81 4.47 6.95
N GLY A 77 21.37 3.85 8.04
CA GLY A 77 21.57 2.42 8.31
C GLY A 77 20.75 1.52 7.39
N MET A 78 20.65 0.22 7.69
CA MET A 78 19.81 -0.70 6.91
C MET A 78 18.32 -0.39 7.12
N VAL A 79 17.75 0.46 6.26
CA VAL A 79 16.34 0.86 6.29
C VAL A 79 15.46 -0.37 6.08
N SER A 80 14.71 -0.74 7.12
CA SER A 80 13.91 -1.97 7.18
C SER A 80 12.43 -1.73 6.85
N CYS A 81 11.91 -0.54 7.17
CA CYS A 81 10.59 -0.07 6.79
C CYS A 81 10.48 1.46 6.79
N VAL A 82 9.50 1.98 6.06
CA VAL A 82 9.14 3.41 6.02
C VAL A 82 7.63 3.60 6.15
N THR A 83 7.21 4.68 6.80
CA THR A 83 5.80 5.10 6.90
C THR A 83 5.72 6.63 6.92
N ALA A 84 4.54 7.21 6.73
CA ALA A 84 4.37 8.66 6.73
C ALA A 84 3.01 9.08 7.29
N GLY A 85 2.95 10.30 7.85
CA GLY A 85 1.73 10.93 8.37
C GLY A 85 1.97 11.90 9.54
N SER A 86 0.89 12.45 10.08
CA SER A 86 0.90 13.51 11.09
C SER A 86 1.46 13.03 12.44
N ILE A 87 2.63 13.53 12.83
CA ILE A 87 3.29 13.18 14.12
C ILE A 87 3.30 14.36 15.08
N TYR A 88 3.81 15.52 14.66
CA TYR A 88 4.01 16.66 15.55
C TYR A 88 2.80 17.60 15.61
N LYS A 89 2.15 17.84 14.47
CA LYS A 89 0.92 18.62 14.33
C LYS A 89 0.01 17.94 13.30
N PRO A 90 -1.31 18.16 13.32
CA PRO A 90 -2.22 17.61 12.31
C PRO A 90 -1.78 17.93 10.87
N ASP A 91 -1.39 19.18 10.63
CA ASP A 91 -0.97 19.68 9.31
C ASP A 91 0.55 19.50 9.02
N GLU A 92 1.28 18.74 9.85
CA GLU A 92 2.72 18.52 9.69
C GLU A 92 3.04 17.02 9.57
N THR A 93 3.12 16.57 8.32
CA THR A 93 3.39 15.19 7.94
C THR A 93 4.88 14.87 8.05
N TRP A 94 5.22 13.83 8.80
CA TRP A 94 6.59 13.32 8.89
C TRP A 94 6.71 11.97 8.20
N ILE A 95 7.82 11.78 7.48
CA ILE A 95 8.25 10.48 6.97
C ILE A 95 9.12 9.82 8.04
N ILE A 96 8.70 8.66 8.52
CA ILE A 96 9.45 7.85 9.48
C ILE A 96 10.17 6.74 8.73
N ALA A 97 11.49 6.63 8.92
CA ALA A 97 12.31 5.53 8.42
C ALA A 97 13.00 4.82 9.60
N LEU A 98 12.74 3.53 9.73
CA LEU A 98 13.31 2.69 10.78
C LEU A 98 14.43 1.83 10.19
N CYS A 99 15.57 1.82 10.86
CA CYS A 99 16.72 0.99 10.51
C CYS A 99 16.82 -0.25 11.39
N ALA A 100 17.44 -1.32 10.87
CA ALA A 100 17.57 -2.61 11.57
C ALA A 100 18.50 -2.57 12.80
N ASP A 101 19.32 -1.53 12.92
CA ASP A 101 20.12 -1.15 14.08
C ASP A 101 19.32 -0.38 15.15
N SER A 102 18.01 -0.18 14.93
CA SER A 102 17.03 0.47 15.83
C SER A 102 17.02 2.01 15.79
N HIS A 103 17.79 2.64 14.91
CA HIS A 103 17.64 4.06 14.64
C HIS A 103 16.30 4.34 13.95
N CYS A 104 15.51 5.23 14.54
CA CYS A 104 14.31 5.82 13.97
C CYS A 104 14.65 7.26 13.52
N TYR A 105 14.52 7.50 12.22
CA TYR A 105 14.72 8.82 11.62
C TYR A 105 13.37 9.39 11.21
N ALA A 106 13.11 10.66 11.54
CA ALA A 106 11.97 11.41 11.03
C ALA A 106 12.44 12.51 10.08
N PHE A 107 11.75 12.64 8.95
CA PHE A 107 12.01 13.64 7.93
C PHE A 107 10.77 14.45 7.63
N ASP A 108 10.96 15.72 7.30
CA ASP A 108 9.94 16.62 6.77
C ASP A 108 10.28 16.94 5.31
N ALA A 109 9.32 16.72 4.41
CA ALA A 109 9.48 17.01 2.98
C ALA A 109 9.44 18.52 2.69
N CYS A 110 8.64 19.28 3.44
CA CYS A 110 8.48 20.74 3.33
C CYS A 110 9.62 21.52 4.00
N ALA A 111 10.29 20.96 5.01
CA ALA A 111 11.32 21.68 5.75
C ALA A 111 12.49 22.13 4.86
N LEU A 112 12.71 23.45 4.81
CA LEU A 112 13.86 24.06 4.13
C LEU A 112 15.18 23.61 4.78
N ALA A 113 16.16 23.27 3.94
CA ALA A 113 17.53 23.03 4.39
C ALA A 113 18.09 24.32 5.04
N PRO A 114 18.84 24.23 6.16
CA PRO A 114 19.45 25.41 6.75
C PRO A 114 20.49 26.02 5.80
N GLU A 115 20.46 27.34 5.64
CA GLU A 115 21.51 28.09 4.93
C GLU A 115 22.78 28.15 5.80
N SER A 116 23.62 27.12 5.74
CA SER A 116 24.97 27.17 6.31
C SER A 116 26.02 26.58 5.37
N GLU A 117 26.85 27.50 4.85
CA GLU A 117 28.20 27.31 4.31
C GLU A 117 28.45 26.21 3.26
N ASN A 118 28.42 26.63 1.98
CA ASN A 118 29.39 26.30 0.89
C ASN A 118 30.25 25.01 0.96
N ILE A 119 29.67 23.88 1.37
CA ILE A 119 30.18 22.53 1.15
C ILE A 119 29.09 21.79 0.40
N SER A 120 29.38 21.30 -0.81
CA SER A 120 28.35 20.84 -1.73
C SER A 120 27.73 19.50 -1.32
N SER A 121 26.75 19.53 -0.43
CA SER A 121 25.84 18.42 -0.10
C SER A 121 24.77 18.14 -1.17
N LYS A 122 25.02 18.57 -2.41
CA LYS A 122 24.26 18.14 -3.60
C LYS A 122 24.74 16.74 -4.01
N SER A 123 23.95 15.71 -3.73
CA SER A 123 24.24 14.33 -4.18
C SER A 123 24.10 14.23 -5.70
N LYS A 124 25.24 14.14 -6.39
CA LYS A 124 25.31 14.13 -7.87
C LYS A 124 25.07 12.73 -8.45
N GLN A 125 23.87 12.19 -8.31
CA GLN A 125 23.52 10.88 -8.90
C GLN A 125 23.04 11.02 -10.36
N LYS A 126 23.42 10.07 -11.23
CA LYS A 126 22.97 10.04 -12.63
C LYS A 126 21.62 9.31 -12.75
N VAL A 127 20.52 10.05 -12.74
CA VAL A 127 19.19 9.47 -13.03
C VAL A 127 18.92 9.52 -14.54
N ASN A 128 18.97 8.36 -15.20
CA ASN A 128 18.57 8.23 -16.61
C ASN A 128 17.06 7.96 -16.74
N VAL A 129 16.28 9.02 -16.92
CA VAL A 129 14.87 8.90 -17.36
C VAL A 129 14.87 8.68 -18.88
N HIS A 130 14.47 7.48 -19.33
CA HIS A 130 14.40 7.18 -20.77
C HIS A 130 12.95 7.06 -21.24
N GLY A 131 12.55 8.03 -22.07
CA GLY A 131 11.17 8.22 -22.51
C GLY A 131 11.01 8.88 -23.89
N SER A 132 12.02 8.82 -24.76
CA SER A 132 11.84 8.99 -26.22
C SER A 132 13.06 8.46 -26.99
N SER A 133 12.86 8.11 -28.26
CA SER A 133 13.86 7.45 -29.12
C SER A 133 14.80 8.43 -29.84
N LYS A 134 15.65 9.15 -29.10
CA LYS A 134 16.84 9.86 -29.65
C LYS A 134 18.03 9.78 -28.68
N PRO A 135 19.28 9.65 -29.18
CA PRO A 135 20.46 9.49 -28.32
C PRO A 135 20.95 10.81 -27.70
N ASP A 136 21.46 10.69 -26.47
CA ASP A 136 22.39 11.59 -25.77
C ASP A 136 22.10 13.10 -25.73
N GLN A 137 21.15 13.48 -24.86
CA GLN A 137 21.34 14.63 -23.95
C GLN A 137 20.95 14.24 -22.51
N THR A 138 21.93 13.87 -21.69
CA THR A 138 21.73 13.53 -20.28
C THR A 138 21.61 14.79 -19.43
N ILE A 139 20.39 15.31 -19.30
CA ILE A 139 20.07 16.36 -18.34
C ILE A 139 20.19 15.78 -16.92
N LYS A 140 21.23 16.17 -16.19
CA LYS A 140 21.38 15.81 -14.77
C LYS A 140 20.38 16.62 -13.95
N ALA A 141 19.31 15.99 -13.51
CA ALA A 141 18.46 16.57 -12.47
C ALA A 141 19.25 16.60 -11.15
N GLU A 142 19.30 17.76 -10.49
CA GLU A 142 19.69 17.83 -9.09
C GLU A 142 18.51 17.33 -8.24
N ILE A 143 18.79 16.50 -7.23
CA ILE A 143 17.79 15.96 -6.29
C ILE A 143 17.88 16.78 -5.01
N ASP A 144 16.75 17.25 -4.50
CA ASP A 144 16.71 18.02 -3.25
C ASP A 144 16.99 17.12 -2.05
N THR A 145 17.69 17.64 -1.04
CA THR A 145 17.91 16.90 0.21
C THR A 145 16.61 16.76 0.98
N LEU A 146 16.27 15.55 1.40
CA LEU A 146 15.20 15.27 2.36
C LEU A 146 15.71 15.61 3.77
N LYS A 147 15.08 16.55 4.46
CA LYS A 147 15.60 17.09 5.73
C LYS A 147 15.16 16.24 6.91
N MET A 148 16.14 15.73 7.66
CA MET A 148 15.91 15.09 8.95
C MET A 148 15.48 16.14 10.00
N VAL A 149 14.37 15.89 10.68
CA VAL A 149 13.80 16.77 11.72
C VAL A 149 13.87 16.16 13.12
N HIS A 150 14.00 14.83 13.23
CA HIS A 150 14.23 14.14 14.49
C HIS A 150 14.96 12.80 14.26
N HIS A 151 15.68 12.35 15.30
CA HIS A 151 16.36 11.05 15.35
C HIS A 151 16.31 10.53 16.78
N GLN A 152 15.96 9.26 16.96
CA GLN A 152 15.93 8.57 18.24
C GLN A 152 16.23 7.08 18.04
N GLU A 153 16.92 6.47 18.99
CA GLU A 153 17.01 5.01 19.10
C GLU A 153 15.76 4.47 19.78
N LEU A 154 15.03 3.59 19.09
CA LEU A 154 13.91 2.84 19.65
C LEU A 154 14.41 1.47 20.16
N ALA A 155 13.52 0.72 20.82
CA ALA A 155 13.88 -0.60 21.32
C ALA A 155 14.39 -1.54 20.20
N TYR A 156 15.41 -2.34 20.51
CA TYR A 156 16.07 -3.23 19.54
C TYR A 156 15.12 -4.19 18.82
N ASN A 157 15.61 -4.73 17.70
CA ASN A 157 14.92 -5.74 16.89
C ASN A 157 13.59 -5.29 16.27
N ALA A 158 13.37 -3.98 16.15
CA ALA A 158 12.24 -3.43 15.42
C ALA A 158 12.30 -3.84 13.93
N LYS A 159 11.14 -4.17 13.33
CA LYS A 159 11.01 -4.74 11.97
C LYS A 159 9.95 -4.07 11.10
N ASP A 160 8.97 -3.44 11.71
CA ASP A 160 7.84 -2.81 11.03
C ASP A 160 7.36 -1.63 11.87
N VAL A 161 6.89 -0.57 11.23
CA VAL A 161 6.33 0.61 11.88
C VAL A 161 5.12 1.11 11.10
N CYS A 162 4.09 1.53 11.83
CA CYS A 162 2.96 2.24 11.26
C CYS A 162 2.54 3.39 12.18
N ILE A 163 2.01 4.45 11.59
CA ILE A 163 1.30 5.49 12.32
C ILE A 163 -0.09 4.95 12.65
N PHE A 164 -0.44 4.99 13.94
CA PHE A 164 -1.69 4.45 14.47
C PHE A 164 -2.74 5.56 14.61
N ASN A 165 -2.35 6.68 15.21
CA ASN A 165 -3.13 7.94 15.30
C ASN A 165 -2.16 9.12 15.14
N GLU A 166 -2.68 10.34 15.11
CA GLU A 166 -1.88 11.57 15.21
C GLU A 166 -0.90 11.49 16.39
N GLY A 167 0.40 11.62 16.09
CA GLY A 167 1.46 11.53 17.10
C GLY A 167 1.65 10.16 17.76
N GLU A 168 0.97 9.10 17.33
CA GLU A 168 1.13 7.75 17.87
C GLU A 168 1.69 6.79 16.80
N ILE A 169 2.88 6.25 17.04
CA ILE A 169 3.47 5.20 16.19
C ILE A 169 3.46 3.86 16.91
N ALA A 170 3.24 2.79 16.17
CA ALA A 170 3.38 1.43 16.69
C ALA A 170 4.48 0.70 15.94
N VAL A 171 5.32 0.01 16.70
CA VAL A 171 6.51 -0.68 16.21
C VAL A 171 6.38 -2.16 16.55
N ALA A 172 6.46 -3.01 15.53
CA ALA A 172 6.52 -4.46 15.71
C ALA A 172 7.97 -4.94 15.69
N HIS A 173 8.29 -5.86 16.59
CA HIS A 173 9.65 -6.36 16.82
C HIS A 173 9.73 -7.87 16.60
N SER A 174 10.92 -8.39 16.25
CA SER A 174 11.08 -9.82 15.95
C SER A 174 11.01 -10.74 17.18
N ASP A 175 11.00 -10.18 18.39
CA ASP A 175 10.76 -10.88 19.67
C ASP A 175 9.26 -11.13 19.94
N ARG A 176 8.40 -10.95 18.93
CA ARG A 176 6.92 -10.99 19.05
C ARG A 176 6.42 -9.96 20.06
N VAL A 177 6.90 -8.73 19.98
CA VAL A 177 6.39 -7.61 20.78
C VAL A 177 5.91 -6.51 19.85
N VAL A 178 4.79 -5.87 20.18
CA VAL A 178 4.41 -4.56 19.63
C VAL A 178 4.51 -3.51 20.73
N ARG A 179 5.07 -2.36 20.38
CA ARG A 179 5.23 -1.20 21.26
C ARG A 179 4.51 -0.01 20.62
N LEU A 180 3.48 0.52 21.28
CA LEU A 180 2.88 1.81 20.94
C LEU A 180 3.67 2.90 21.64
N TYR A 181 4.22 3.83 20.86
CA TYR A 181 4.85 5.05 21.32
C TYR A 181 3.96 6.25 20.99
N SER A 182 4.05 7.29 21.80
CA SER A 182 3.43 8.59 21.53
C SER A 182 4.49 9.69 21.55
N TRP A 183 4.35 10.63 20.64
CA TRP A 183 5.20 11.79 20.49
C TRP A 183 4.95 12.79 21.62
N CYS A 184 5.96 12.95 22.49
CA CYS A 184 5.96 13.96 23.54
C CYS A 184 6.78 15.17 23.08
N SER A 185 6.10 16.27 22.73
CA SER A 185 6.78 17.49 22.30
C SER A 185 7.40 18.24 23.49
N PHE A 186 8.66 18.61 23.38
CA PHE A 186 9.28 19.50 24.36
C PHE A 186 8.77 20.93 24.14
N LYS A 187 8.35 21.59 25.23
CA LYS A 187 8.07 23.03 25.16
C LYS A 187 9.38 23.75 24.84
N PRO A 188 9.41 24.71 23.89
CA PRO A 188 10.60 25.52 23.68
C PRO A 188 10.89 26.30 24.96
N THR A 189 11.99 25.97 25.63
CA THR A 189 12.55 26.82 26.68
C THR A 189 13.23 28.02 26.01
N ASP A 190 13.02 29.21 26.55
CA ASP A 190 13.61 30.48 26.06
C ASP A 190 15.15 30.59 26.27
N ASP A 191 15.86 29.46 26.33
CA ASP A 191 17.31 29.39 26.45
C ASP A 191 17.97 29.74 25.11
N LYS A 192 18.18 31.04 24.90
CA LYS A 192 18.93 31.65 23.78
C LYS A 192 20.44 31.32 23.79
N SER A 193 20.84 30.18 24.33
CA SER A 193 22.24 29.82 24.64
C SER A 193 22.58 28.36 24.32
N LYS A 194 22.45 27.96 23.05
CA LYS A 194 23.21 26.83 22.48
C LYS A 194 23.40 26.94 20.97
N THR A 195 24.52 27.53 20.58
CA THR A 195 25.15 27.33 19.27
C THR A 195 25.58 25.86 19.09
N SER A 196 24.93 25.12 18.19
CA SER A 196 25.53 23.99 17.45
C SER A 196 24.53 23.45 16.41
N ASN A 197 25.02 22.81 15.34
CA ASN A 197 24.23 22.17 14.27
C ASN A 197 23.50 20.88 14.72
N LYS A 198 22.90 20.86 15.92
CA LYS A 198 22.06 19.75 16.36
C LYS A 198 20.68 19.86 15.73
N VAL A 199 20.16 18.72 15.27
CA VAL A 199 18.74 18.53 14.93
C VAL A 199 17.90 19.13 16.07
N SER A 200 17.00 20.04 15.74
CA SER A 200 16.15 20.72 16.71
C SER A 200 15.34 19.68 17.46
N ASN A 201 15.61 19.50 18.76
CA ASN A 201 14.98 18.44 19.53
C ASN A 201 13.53 18.83 19.88
N LEU A 202 12.60 18.60 18.95
CA LEU A 202 11.19 18.98 19.03
C LEU A 202 10.41 18.15 20.07
N GLY A 203 10.92 16.98 20.44
CA GLY A 203 10.25 16.01 21.30
C GLY A 203 10.97 14.66 21.27
N GLU A 204 10.33 13.66 21.88
CA GLU A 204 10.75 12.25 21.82
C GLU A 204 9.54 11.32 21.77
N PHE A 205 9.71 10.13 21.20
CA PHE A 205 8.74 9.04 21.27
C PHE A 205 8.84 8.33 22.63
N ILE A 206 7.78 8.42 23.43
CA ILE A 206 7.64 7.77 24.74
C ILE A 206 6.79 6.51 24.59
N LEU A 207 7.25 5.39 25.15
CA LEU A 207 6.50 4.13 25.17
C LEU A 207 5.21 4.28 26.00
N LEU A 208 4.05 4.14 25.38
CA LEU A 208 2.75 4.12 26.06
C LEU A 208 2.36 2.71 26.50
N ILE A 209 2.43 1.74 25.57
CA ILE A 209 1.95 0.38 25.79
C ILE A 209 2.90 -0.60 25.13
N LYS A 210 3.37 -1.59 25.90
CA LYS A 210 4.00 -2.80 25.37
C LYS A 210 2.96 -3.91 25.41
N TRP A 211 2.70 -4.52 24.27
CA TRP A 211 2.08 -5.83 24.24
C TRP A 211 3.10 -6.86 23.79
N GLU A 212 3.23 -7.93 24.56
CA GLU A 212 3.79 -9.17 24.05
C GLU A 212 2.71 -9.76 23.13
N LEU A 213 3.05 -10.00 21.87
CA LEU A 213 2.08 -10.41 20.86
C LEU A 213 1.42 -11.71 21.31
N ALA A 214 0.09 -11.73 21.39
CA ALA A 214 -0.83 -10.84 20.69
C ALA A 214 -1.26 -9.51 21.39
N GLY A 215 -0.60 -8.35 21.16
CA GLY A 215 -1.22 -7.02 21.30
C GLY A 215 -0.67 -5.91 20.36
N GLN A 216 -1.27 -4.70 20.42
CA GLN A 216 -1.96 -3.92 19.34
C GLN A 216 -1.49 -3.77 17.88
N LEU A 217 -2.43 -3.19 17.13
CA LEU A 217 -2.71 -3.35 15.70
C LEU A 217 -3.06 -4.76 15.30
N ILE A 218 -3.85 -4.93 14.23
CA ILE A 218 -4.30 -6.27 13.85
C ILE A 218 -3.08 -7.05 13.35
N ALA A 219 -2.61 -7.98 14.17
CA ALA A 219 -1.33 -8.63 13.97
C ALA A 219 -1.55 -10.00 13.33
N SER A 220 -1.09 -10.14 12.08
CA SER A 220 -1.06 -11.44 11.40
C SER A 220 -0.16 -12.41 12.15
N GLN A 221 -0.68 -13.61 12.39
CA GLN A 221 0.06 -14.78 12.89
C GLN A 221 0.25 -15.77 11.73
N PRO A 222 1.20 -16.73 11.83
CA PRO A 222 1.33 -17.78 10.82
C PRO A 222 0.01 -18.52 10.52
N SER A 223 -0.11 -19.08 9.31
CA SER A 223 -1.26 -19.91 8.88
C SER A 223 -2.63 -19.21 8.81
N GLY A 224 -2.66 -17.90 8.59
CA GLY A 224 -3.91 -17.14 8.56
C GLY A 224 -4.56 -16.92 9.93
N GLY A 225 -3.81 -17.12 11.03
CA GLY A 225 -4.22 -16.64 12.34
C GLY A 225 -4.05 -15.12 12.42
N PHE A 226 -4.80 -14.48 13.30
CA PHE A 226 -4.61 -13.05 13.59
C PHE A 226 -5.11 -12.73 14.98
N ALA A 227 -4.80 -11.55 15.47
CA ALA A 227 -5.40 -11.07 16.70
C ALA A 227 -5.84 -9.62 16.54
N HIS A 228 -7.00 -9.27 17.11
CA HIS A 228 -7.45 -7.89 17.28
C HIS A 228 -7.29 -7.51 18.75
N LEU A 229 -6.62 -6.39 19.01
CA LEU A 229 -5.98 -6.15 20.28
C LEU A 229 -6.41 -4.77 20.79
N HIS A 230 -6.40 -4.56 22.11
CA HIS A 230 -7.19 -3.48 22.72
C HIS A 230 -6.33 -2.45 23.44
N ARG A 231 -6.74 -1.18 23.35
CA ARG A 231 -6.22 -0.07 24.17
C ARG A 231 -6.89 -0.06 25.55
N LYS A 232 -6.99 -1.24 26.16
CA LYS A 232 -7.65 -1.50 27.43
C LYS A 232 -6.71 -2.33 28.29
N PHE A 233 -6.62 -1.98 29.56
CA PHE A 233 -5.90 -2.77 30.56
C PHE A 233 -6.92 -3.52 31.42
N GLU A 234 -6.63 -4.78 31.74
CA GLU A 234 -7.38 -5.57 32.69
C GLU A 234 -6.42 -6.16 33.75
N LYS A 235 -6.98 -6.46 34.92
CA LYS A 235 -6.22 -6.97 36.06
C LYS A 235 -6.38 -8.49 36.12
N TYR A 236 -5.28 -9.21 35.97
CA TYR A 236 -5.22 -10.67 36.02
C TYR A 236 -4.20 -11.11 37.07
N HIS A 237 -4.64 -11.81 38.12
CA HIS A 237 -3.78 -12.26 39.24
C HIS A 237 -2.85 -11.15 39.77
N ASP A 238 -3.44 -9.99 40.09
CA ASP A 238 -2.77 -8.77 40.53
C ASP A 238 -1.82 -8.07 39.55
N ILE A 239 -1.60 -8.61 38.36
CA ILE A 239 -0.87 -7.98 37.26
C ILE A 239 -1.85 -7.19 36.37
N VAL A 240 -1.53 -5.93 36.07
CA VAL A 240 -2.27 -5.12 35.09
C VAL A 240 -1.63 -5.33 33.72
N ALA A 241 -2.37 -5.93 32.79
CA ALA A 241 -1.89 -6.25 31.45
C ALA A 241 -2.84 -5.67 30.39
N PRO A 242 -2.34 -5.26 29.21
CA PRO A 242 -3.20 -4.81 28.13
C PRO A 242 -3.87 -6.01 27.44
N THR A 243 -5.11 -5.85 26.98
CA THR A 243 -5.94 -6.98 26.53
C THR A 243 -5.96 -7.20 25.02
N LEU A 244 -6.42 -8.39 24.63
CA LEU A 244 -6.41 -8.88 23.25
C LEU A 244 -7.54 -9.88 22.98
N THR A 245 -7.85 -10.07 21.70
CA THR A 245 -8.73 -11.11 21.18
C THR A 245 -7.98 -11.86 20.08
N TYR A 246 -7.64 -13.12 20.32
CA TYR A 246 -6.93 -13.97 19.36
C TYR A 246 -7.91 -14.81 18.54
N TYR A 247 -7.72 -14.78 17.22
CA TYR A 247 -8.44 -15.59 16.24
C TYR A 247 -7.48 -16.64 15.68
N PRO A 248 -7.54 -17.90 16.14
CA PRO A 248 -6.56 -18.91 15.78
C PRO A 248 -6.62 -19.28 14.30
N PRO A 249 -5.48 -19.71 13.70
CA PRO A 249 -5.47 -20.23 12.34
C PRO A 249 -6.33 -21.49 12.24
N ARG A 250 -7.04 -21.64 11.12
CA ARG A 250 -7.71 -22.91 10.79
C ARG A 250 -6.68 -23.95 10.37
N VAL A 251 -6.56 -25.00 11.17
CA VAL A 251 -5.78 -26.18 10.80
C VAL A 251 -6.65 -27.09 9.92
N THR A 252 -6.56 -26.93 8.61
CA THR A 252 -6.93 -28.01 7.67
C THR A 252 -5.70 -28.88 7.41
N SER A 253 -5.90 -30.14 7.03
CA SER A 253 -4.81 -31.12 6.82
C SER A 253 -3.80 -30.75 5.73
N SER A 254 -4.08 -29.70 4.95
CA SER A 254 -3.27 -29.15 3.87
C SER A 254 -2.38 -27.95 4.27
N ASN A 255 -2.60 -27.34 5.44
CA ASN A 255 -1.99 -26.03 5.74
C ASN A 255 -0.60 -26.20 6.38
N ASN A 256 0.40 -25.54 5.80
CA ASN A 256 1.71 -25.42 6.43
C ASN A 256 1.59 -24.45 7.63
N LEU A 257 1.84 -24.97 8.83
CA LEU A 257 1.67 -24.28 10.11
C LEU A 257 2.58 -23.05 10.29
N GLU A 258 3.65 -22.95 9.49
CA GLU A 258 4.64 -21.86 9.54
C GLU A 258 4.46 -20.83 8.41
N THR A 259 3.46 -20.99 7.54
CA THR A 259 3.24 -20.10 6.39
C THR A 259 3.03 -18.65 6.84
N ARG A 260 3.78 -17.72 6.22
CA ARG A 260 3.64 -16.28 6.45
C ARG A 260 2.25 -15.79 6.05
N THR A 261 1.72 -14.84 6.81
CA THR A 261 0.41 -14.23 6.61
C THR A 261 0.55 -12.73 6.49
N TRP A 262 -0.13 -12.13 5.50
CA TRP A 262 -0.41 -10.71 5.41
C TRP A 262 -1.87 -10.47 5.78
N LEU A 263 -2.12 -9.29 6.35
CA LEU A 263 -3.42 -8.91 6.89
C LEU A 263 -3.66 -7.43 6.63
N ILE A 264 -4.85 -7.10 6.15
CA ILE A 264 -5.31 -5.73 5.96
C ILE A 264 -6.66 -5.57 6.64
N GLY A 265 -6.81 -4.48 7.40
CA GLY A 265 -8.07 -4.07 8.00
C GLY A 265 -8.77 -2.93 7.27
N ASN A 266 -9.94 -2.58 7.79
CA ASN A 266 -10.77 -1.46 7.36
C ASN A 266 -11.15 -1.52 5.86
N VAL A 267 -11.37 -2.72 5.31
CA VAL A 267 -11.70 -2.89 3.89
C VAL A 267 -13.12 -2.39 3.61
N LYS A 268 -13.26 -1.38 2.74
CA LYS A 268 -14.56 -0.75 2.43
C LYS A 268 -15.37 -1.57 1.45
N HIS A 269 -16.67 -1.68 1.73
CA HIS A 269 -17.66 -2.31 0.87
C HIS A 269 -18.54 -1.22 0.26
N SER A 270 -18.70 -1.18 -1.07
CA SER A 270 -19.37 -0.07 -1.78
C SER A 270 -20.86 0.10 -1.43
N ASN A 271 -21.48 -0.90 -0.81
CA ASN A 271 -22.92 -0.94 -0.50
C ASN A 271 -23.31 -0.45 0.92
N CYS A 272 -22.44 0.29 1.62
CA CYS A 272 -22.71 0.81 2.97
C CYS A 272 -23.54 2.11 3.03
N HIS A 273 -24.07 2.57 1.89
CA HIS A 273 -24.99 3.70 1.78
C HIS A 273 -26.12 3.39 0.81
N ASN A 274 -27.15 2.67 1.29
CA ASN A 274 -28.57 2.88 0.98
C ASN A 274 -29.43 1.74 1.55
N ASN A 275 -30.20 2.04 2.59
CA ASN A 275 -31.62 1.67 2.66
C ASN A 275 -32.30 2.50 3.77
N ASN A 276 -33.41 3.14 3.43
CA ASN A 276 -34.06 4.13 4.28
C ASN A 276 -34.87 3.47 5.41
N THR A 277 -34.55 3.78 6.66
CA THR A 277 -35.55 4.09 7.69
C THR A 277 -35.07 5.22 8.58
N THR A 278 -35.99 6.14 8.88
CA THR A 278 -35.75 7.32 9.72
C THR A 278 -35.47 6.94 11.18
N THR A 279 -34.20 7.04 11.60
CA THR A 279 -33.80 7.34 12.99
C THR A 279 -32.34 7.80 13.04
N THR A 280 -32.09 8.97 13.65
CA THR A 280 -30.80 9.46 14.19
C THR A 280 -29.51 8.93 13.55
N ILE A 281 -28.92 9.75 12.68
CA ILE A 281 -27.63 9.50 12.01
C ILE A 281 -26.51 9.35 13.04
N ASN A 282 -26.06 8.10 13.26
CA ASN A 282 -24.74 7.79 13.79
C ASN A 282 -23.82 7.43 12.62
N SER A 283 -23.08 8.41 12.11
CA SER A 283 -22.22 8.32 10.91
C SER A 283 -20.99 7.42 11.02
N ASN A 284 -20.87 6.61 12.07
CA ASN A 284 -19.61 5.99 12.51
C ASN A 284 -19.59 4.46 12.40
N LYS A 285 -20.31 3.85 11.44
CA LYS A 285 -20.13 2.42 11.13
C LYS A 285 -18.98 2.23 10.13
N THR A 286 -17.76 2.42 10.61
CA THR A 286 -16.52 2.08 9.88
C THR A 286 -16.58 0.61 9.46
N SER A 287 -16.24 0.33 8.20
CA SER A 287 -16.24 -1.04 7.66
C SER A 287 -15.16 -1.89 8.33
N CYS A 288 -15.53 -2.82 9.21
CA CYS A 288 -14.60 -3.65 9.99
C CYS A 288 -13.97 -4.81 9.22
N LEU A 289 -14.21 -4.93 7.90
CA LEU A 289 -13.77 -6.07 7.11
C LEU A 289 -12.25 -6.20 7.09
N LEU A 290 -11.79 -7.45 7.23
CA LEU A 290 -10.39 -7.85 7.27
C LEU A 290 -10.11 -8.79 6.09
N CYS A 291 -9.04 -8.55 5.34
CA CYS A 291 -8.53 -9.51 4.37
C CYS A 291 -7.24 -10.15 4.87
N LEU A 292 -7.15 -11.47 4.78
CA LEU A 292 -5.95 -12.25 5.03
C LEU A 292 -5.46 -12.91 3.75
N CYS A 293 -4.15 -13.01 3.62
CA CYS A 293 -3.47 -13.73 2.55
C CYS A 293 -2.30 -14.51 3.15
N THR A 294 -2.15 -15.79 2.84
CA THR A 294 -0.97 -16.59 3.21
C THR A 294 -0.06 -16.82 2.01
N ALA A 295 1.23 -17.10 2.26
CA ALA A 295 2.23 -17.25 1.20
C ALA A 295 1.95 -18.43 0.25
N ASP A 296 1.28 -19.47 0.76
CA ASP A 296 0.81 -20.65 0.01
C ASP A 296 -0.44 -20.40 -0.85
N GLY A 297 -0.97 -19.17 -0.87
CA GLY A 297 -2.06 -18.76 -1.76
C GLY A 297 -3.47 -18.76 -1.14
N ASN A 298 -3.65 -19.11 0.14
CA ASN A 298 -4.99 -18.98 0.76
C ASN A 298 -5.31 -17.50 1.04
N MET A 299 -6.36 -16.99 0.39
CA MET A 299 -6.93 -15.68 0.68
C MET A 299 -8.31 -15.80 1.33
N ARG A 300 -8.60 -14.91 2.30
CA ARG A 300 -9.88 -14.85 3.02
C ARG A 300 -10.32 -13.41 3.19
N LEU A 301 -11.64 -13.17 3.08
CA LEU A 301 -12.30 -11.95 3.54
C LEU A 301 -13.17 -12.31 4.76
N VAL A 302 -13.02 -11.53 5.82
CA VAL A 302 -13.56 -11.83 7.15
C VAL A 302 -14.25 -10.58 7.71
N ASP A 303 -15.44 -10.73 8.28
CA ASP A 303 -16.08 -9.70 9.11
C ASP A 303 -15.99 -10.10 10.59
N PRO A 304 -15.15 -9.44 11.40
CA PRO A 304 -14.99 -9.76 12.81
C PRO A 304 -16.22 -9.36 13.67
N THR A 305 -17.23 -8.70 13.09
CA THR A 305 -18.44 -8.25 13.79
C THR A 305 -19.62 -9.23 13.69
N ILE A 306 -19.51 -10.27 12.87
CA ILE A 306 -20.53 -11.33 12.78
C ILE A 306 -20.38 -12.24 14.01
N HIS A 307 -21.19 -12.00 15.04
CA HIS A 307 -21.17 -12.77 16.27
C HIS A 307 -21.86 -14.13 16.11
N GLY A 308 -21.10 -15.09 15.59
CA GLY A 308 -21.43 -16.51 15.61
C GLY A 308 -20.91 -17.25 16.83
N ASN A 309 -21.46 -18.43 17.11
CA ASN A 309 -20.91 -19.34 18.11
C ASN A 309 -19.66 -20.08 17.58
N ASP A 310 -19.54 -20.20 16.25
CA ASP A 310 -18.37 -20.77 15.57
C ASP A 310 -17.57 -19.68 14.82
N ASN A 311 -16.25 -19.87 14.75
CA ASN A 311 -15.34 -19.01 13.98
C ASN A 311 -15.62 -19.03 12.44
N ASP A 312 -16.57 -19.83 11.99
CA ASP A 312 -17.01 -20.00 10.59
C ASP A 312 -17.91 -18.85 10.12
N GLU A 313 -18.70 -18.27 11.02
CA GLU A 313 -19.64 -17.20 10.70
C GLU A 313 -18.91 -15.87 10.36
N LEU A 314 -17.63 -15.76 10.72
CA LEU A 314 -16.80 -14.59 10.40
C LEU A 314 -16.37 -14.54 8.92
N ILE A 315 -16.35 -15.65 8.18
CA ILE A 315 -15.76 -15.70 6.84
C ILE A 315 -16.81 -15.36 5.77
N ILE A 316 -16.61 -14.26 5.05
CA ILE A 316 -17.41 -13.88 3.89
C ILE A 316 -17.06 -14.77 2.69
N TRP A 317 -15.76 -14.94 2.41
CA TRP A 317 -15.27 -15.90 1.42
C TRP A 317 -13.83 -16.34 1.70
N SER A 318 -13.47 -17.50 1.14
CA SER A 318 -12.12 -18.05 1.12
C SER A 318 -11.82 -18.57 -0.29
N ILE A 319 -10.62 -18.30 -0.81
CA ILE A 319 -10.18 -18.75 -2.13
C ILE A 319 -8.71 -19.18 -2.11
N GLN A 320 -8.39 -20.28 -2.79
CA GLN A 320 -7.01 -20.68 -3.07
C GLN A 320 -6.57 -20.01 -4.38
N VAL A 321 -5.68 -19.02 -4.27
CA VAL A 321 -4.99 -18.45 -5.42
C VAL A 321 -3.94 -19.46 -5.88
N HIS A 322 -4.06 -19.91 -7.12
CA HIS A 322 -3.14 -20.89 -7.71
C HIS A 322 -2.00 -20.15 -8.42
N THR A 323 -0.90 -19.95 -7.71
CA THR A 323 0.33 -19.33 -8.21
C THR A 323 1.42 -20.39 -8.45
N ARG A 324 2.41 -20.07 -9.29
CA ARG A 324 3.61 -20.93 -9.47
C ARG A 324 4.71 -20.63 -8.44
N SER A 325 4.55 -19.55 -7.68
CA SER A 325 5.49 -19.01 -6.72
C SER A 325 4.72 -18.38 -5.57
N GLU A 326 5.33 -18.27 -4.39
CA GLU A 326 4.65 -17.78 -3.19
C GLU A 326 4.07 -16.36 -3.37
N LEU A 327 2.93 -16.10 -2.74
CA LEU A 327 2.44 -14.74 -2.51
C LEU A 327 3.31 -14.06 -1.44
N PHE A 328 3.63 -12.78 -1.64
CA PHE A 328 4.53 -12.05 -0.73
C PHE A 328 4.06 -10.64 -0.34
N ALA A 329 2.95 -10.18 -0.92
CA ALA A 329 2.36 -8.89 -0.62
C ALA A 329 0.82 -8.94 -0.74
N LEU A 330 0.17 -8.19 0.14
CA LEU A 330 -1.26 -7.88 0.14
C LEU A 330 -1.38 -6.36 0.31
N CYS A 331 -2.17 -5.72 -0.56
CA CYS A 331 -2.40 -4.27 -0.60
C CYS A 331 -3.90 -3.99 -0.78
N LYS A 332 -4.30 -2.75 -0.48
CA LYS A 332 -5.68 -2.27 -0.63
C LYS A 332 -5.67 -1.02 -1.49
N MET A 333 -6.52 -0.98 -2.51
CA MET A 333 -6.53 0.11 -3.48
C MET A 333 -7.95 0.37 -3.99
N LYS A 334 -8.28 1.64 -4.24
CA LYS A 334 -9.46 2.04 -5.02
C LYS A 334 -9.11 2.04 -6.49
N LEU A 335 -9.51 0.98 -7.20
CA LEU A 335 -9.24 0.76 -8.62
C LEU A 335 -10.43 1.12 -9.51
N THR A 336 -11.63 0.79 -9.05
CA THR A 336 -12.90 0.98 -9.78
C THR A 336 -13.62 2.26 -9.36
N LYS A 337 -14.72 2.58 -10.04
CA LYS A 337 -15.49 3.82 -9.81
C LYS A 337 -16.46 3.76 -8.63
N ASP A 338 -16.71 2.57 -8.10
CA ASP A 338 -17.47 2.40 -6.86
C ASP A 338 -16.59 2.70 -5.64
N ASP A 339 -17.19 3.10 -4.52
CA ASP A 339 -16.43 3.54 -3.34
C ASP A 339 -15.85 2.37 -2.50
N GLY A 340 -15.93 1.14 -3.03
CA GLY A 340 -15.42 -0.08 -2.42
C GLY A 340 -13.93 -0.24 -2.64
N ASP A 341 -13.24 -0.84 -1.68
CA ASP A 341 -11.82 -1.17 -1.80
C ASP A 341 -11.64 -2.48 -2.58
N GLN A 342 -10.60 -2.55 -3.41
CA GLN A 342 -10.12 -3.79 -4.03
C GLN A 342 -8.87 -4.30 -3.32
N LEU A 343 -8.74 -5.61 -3.29
CA LEU A 343 -7.68 -6.35 -2.60
C LEU A 343 -6.67 -6.84 -3.64
N VAL A 344 -5.43 -6.42 -3.51
CA VAL A 344 -4.37 -6.70 -4.48
C VAL A 344 -3.33 -7.60 -3.84
N VAL A 345 -3.00 -8.73 -4.46
CA VAL A 345 -1.89 -9.60 -4.02
C VAL A 345 -0.90 -9.84 -5.14
N CYS A 346 0.37 -10.02 -4.79
CA CYS A 346 1.44 -10.30 -5.75
C CYS A 346 2.26 -11.53 -5.34
N SER A 347 2.57 -12.39 -6.32
CA SER A 347 3.58 -13.45 -6.19
C SER A 347 4.96 -12.99 -6.65
N TRP A 348 6.01 -13.66 -6.17
CA TRP A 348 7.41 -13.32 -6.47
C TRP A 348 7.74 -13.35 -7.98
N ASP A 349 6.99 -14.12 -8.78
CA ASP A 349 7.09 -14.16 -10.25
C ASP A 349 6.48 -12.93 -10.97
N GLY A 350 5.94 -11.97 -10.21
CA GLY A 350 5.31 -10.77 -10.71
C GLY A 350 3.87 -10.94 -11.18
N THR A 351 3.23 -12.09 -10.91
CA THR A 351 1.79 -12.24 -11.15
C THR A 351 1.01 -11.53 -10.06
N THR A 352 0.20 -10.55 -10.45
CA THR A 352 -0.61 -9.74 -9.54
C THR A 352 -2.08 -10.05 -9.73
N TYR A 353 -2.78 -10.39 -8.65
CA TYR A 353 -4.21 -10.68 -8.64
C TYR A 353 -4.95 -9.55 -7.93
N ILE A 354 -6.10 -9.15 -8.48
CA ILE A 354 -6.94 -8.10 -7.90
C ILE A 354 -8.34 -8.68 -7.70
N PHE A 355 -8.80 -8.65 -6.45
CA PHE A 355 -10.10 -9.14 -6.03
C PHE A 355 -11.00 -7.97 -5.63
N ASP A 356 -12.28 -8.05 -5.98
CA ASP A 356 -13.30 -7.24 -5.29
C ASP A 356 -13.79 -7.96 -4.03
N ILE A 357 -14.54 -7.22 -3.22
CA ILE A 357 -15.34 -7.70 -2.09
C ILE A 357 -16.23 -8.91 -2.40
N ASN A 358 -16.63 -9.11 -3.66
CA ASN A 358 -17.52 -10.18 -4.11
C ASN A 358 -16.76 -11.40 -4.69
N ASN A 359 -15.44 -11.47 -4.52
CA ASN A 359 -14.57 -12.53 -5.04
C ASN A 359 -14.52 -12.62 -6.60
N ASN A 360 -14.87 -11.55 -7.31
CA ASN A 360 -14.48 -11.41 -8.71
C ASN A 360 -12.98 -11.12 -8.78
N SER A 361 -12.30 -11.66 -9.80
CA SER A 361 -10.84 -11.62 -9.89
C SER A 361 -10.30 -11.21 -11.25
N LEU A 362 -9.33 -10.31 -11.21
CA LEU A 362 -8.45 -9.93 -12.31
C LEU A 362 -7.03 -10.47 -12.05
N CYS A 363 -6.26 -10.69 -13.10
CA CYS A 363 -4.86 -11.08 -13.04
C CYS A 363 -4.04 -10.24 -14.04
N PHE A 364 -2.96 -9.62 -13.57
CA PHE A 364 -1.97 -8.93 -14.37
C PHE A 364 -0.62 -9.64 -14.24
N PRO A 365 -0.13 -10.30 -15.30
CA PRO A 365 1.21 -10.89 -15.30
C PRO A 365 2.25 -9.83 -15.68
N LEU A 366 3.07 -9.38 -14.72
CA LEU A 366 4.19 -8.46 -15.00
C LEU A 366 5.23 -9.06 -15.96
N GLY A 367 5.36 -10.40 -15.96
CA GLY A 367 6.30 -11.13 -16.83
C GLY A 367 7.77 -11.07 -16.37
N ARG A 368 8.03 -10.69 -15.11
CA ARG A 368 9.35 -10.74 -14.47
C ARG A 368 9.19 -10.84 -12.95
N SER A 369 10.18 -11.41 -12.29
CA SER A 369 10.17 -11.49 -10.82
C SER A 369 10.37 -10.13 -10.15
N CYS A 370 9.81 -9.97 -8.95
CA CYS A 370 9.88 -8.76 -8.13
C CYS A 370 10.19 -9.09 -6.66
N GLN A 371 10.80 -8.14 -5.95
CA GLN A 371 11.26 -8.29 -4.55
C GLN A 371 10.37 -7.53 -3.55
N ALA A 372 9.82 -6.39 -3.98
CA ALA A 372 8.90 -5.59 -3.20
C ALA A 372 7.73 -5.17 -4.09
N PHE A 373 6.55 -5.08 -3.51
CA PHE A 373 5.32 -4.69 -4.20
C PHE A 373 4.46 -3.81 -3.30
N THR A 374 3.87 -2.76 -3.87
CA THR A 374 2.76 -2.04 -3.25
C THR A 374 1.75 -1.59 -4.30
N ALA A 375 0.53 -1.30 -3.87
CA ALA A 375 -0.54 -0.75 -4.70
C ALA A 375 -1.38 0.25 -3.90
N GLY A 376 -1.84 1.30 -4.56
CA GLY A 376 -2.56 2.40 -3.94
C GLY A 376 -2.73 3.58 -4.89
N LEU A 377 -2.98 4.77 -4.35
CA LEU A 377 -3.05 6.00 -5.13
C LEU A 377 -1.68 6.68 -5.17
N TYR A 378 -1.26 7.13 -6.35
CA TYR A 378 -0.03 7.89 -6.56
C TYR A 378 -0.29 9.03 -7.55
N ALA A 379 0.26 10.20 -7.27
CA ALA A 379 0.15 11.36 -8.14
C ALA A 379 1.17 11.30 -9.29
N ILE A 380 0.68 10.84 -10.44
CA ILE A 380 1.44 10.78 -11.69
C ILE A 380 1.65 12.19 -12.29
N GLU A 381 0.71 13.10 -12.04
CA GLU A 381 0.64 14.49 -12.47
C GLU A 381 -0.01 15.33 -11.35
N PRO A 382 0.20 16.66 -11.29
CA PRO A 382 -0.41 17.52 -10.27
C PRO A 382 -1.94 17.44 -10.24
N GLY A 383 -2.51 17.32 -9.04
CA GLY A 383 -3.93 17.15 -8.77
C GLY A 383 -4.50 15.82 -9.26
N ARG A 384 -3.66 14.81 -9.53
CA ARG A 384 -4.06 13.59 -10.26
C ARG A 384 -3.54 12.30 -9.62
N ASN A 385 -3.98 12.06 -8.40
CA ASN A 385 -3.97 10.74 -7.78
C ASN A 385 -4.64 9.69 -8.69
N SER A 386 -3.86 8.71 -9.13
CA SER A 386 -4.32 7.59 -9.95
C SER A 386 -4.00 6.27 -9.24
N PRO A 387 -4.84 5.22 -9.38
CA PRO A 387 -4.47 3.90 -8.89
C PRO A 387 -3.25 3.37 -9.66
N VAL A 388 -2.30 2.79 -8.92
CA VAL A 388 -1.03 2.27 -9.45
C VAL A 388 -0.65 0.91 -8.88
N LEU A 389 0.09 0.14 -9.67
CA LEU A 389 0.79 -1.07 -9.23
C LEU A 389 2.30 -0.78 -9.27
N ILE A 390 2.97 -0.90 -8.12
CA ILE A 390 4.39 -0.55 -7.95
C ILE A 390 5.20 -1.81 -7.65
N TYR A 391 6.20 -2.07 -8.47
CA TYR A 391 7.08 -3.24 -8.37
C TYR A 391 8.53 -2.83 -8.25
N SER A 392 9.21 -3.30 -7.21
CA SER A 392 10.66 -3.33 -7.14
C SER A 392 11.16 -4.63 -7.76
N THR A 393 12.02 -4.55 -8.76
CA THR A 393 12.51 -5.70 -9.54
C THR A 393 13.84 -6.26 -9.00
N PHE A 394 14.18 -7.48 -9.39
CA PHE A 394 15.54 -8.01 -9.15
C PHE A 394 16.62 -7.26 -9.96
N ASP A 395 16.23 -6.62 -11.06
CA ASP A 395 17.12 -5.80 -11.91
C ASP A 395 17.51 -4.43 -11.27
N ARG A 396 17.23 -4.23 -9.97
CA ARG A 396 17.44 -2.98 -9.21
C ARG A 396 16.66 -1.76 -9.74
N ASN A 397 15.42 -1.97 -10.20
CA ASN A 397 14.57 -0.90 -10.71
C ASN A 397 13.17 -0.92 -10.10
N THR A 398 12.56 0.26 -9.97
CA THR A 398 11.14 0.41 -9.62
C THR A 398 10.30 0.67 -10.88
N LEU A 399 9.24 -0.11 -11.06
CA LEU A 399 8.24 0.02 -12.11
C LEU A 399 6.93 0.49 -11.49
N ILE A 400 6.36 1.60 -11.97
CA ILE A 400 5.04 2.09 -11.56
C ILE A 400 4.10 1.98 -12.76
N TYR A 401 3.21 0.99 -12.75
CA TYR A 401 2.13 0.90 -13.74
C TYR A 401 0.97 1.77 -13.29
N TYR A 402 0.48 2.63 -14.20
CA TYR A 402 -0.59 3.59 -13.94
C TYR A 402 -1.68 3.48 -15.00
N ASN A 403 -2.68 4.38 -14.95
CA ASN A 403 -3.80 4.41 -15.90
C ASN A 403 -4.58 3.07 -15.94
N LEU A 404 -4.81 2.47 -14.76
CA LEU A 404 -5.42 1.15 -14.58
C LEU A 404 -6.94 1.13 -14.86
N CYS A 405 -7.43 1.95 -15.79
CA CYS A 405 -8.84 2.30 -15.98
C CYS A 405 -9.77 1.09 -16.12
N LEU A 406 -10.46 0.77 -15.02
CA LEU A 406 -11.43 -0.32 -14.93
C LEU A 406 -12.74 0.22 -14.35
N ASN A 407 -13.85 -0.04 -15.04
CA ASN A 407 -15.17 0.31 -14.52
C ASN A 407 -15.65 -0.70 -13.46
N ASN A 408 -15.26 -1.97 -13.58
CA ASN A 408 -15.60 -3.06 -12.67
C ASN A 408 -14.53 -4.17 -12.74
N VAL A 409 -14.31 -4.88 -11.63
CA VAL A 409 -13.52 -6.11 -11.54
C VAL A 409 -14.28 -7.29 -12.16
N ALA A 410 -15.60 -7.36 -11.93
CA ALA A 410 -16.47 -8.36 -12.51
C ALA A 410 -16.54 -8.24 -14.05
N ALA A 411 -16.45 -9.37 -14.74
CA ALA A 411 -16.68 -9.44 -16.18
C ALA A 411 -18.19 -9.37 -16.46
N GLN A 412 -18.69 -8.20 -16.83
CA GLN A 412 -20.09 -8.03 -17.25
C GLN A 412 -20.24 -8.42 -18.72
N SER A 413 -21.27 -9.23 -19.02
CA SER A 413 -21.70 -9.46 -20.41
C SER A 413 -22.47 -8.25 -20.93
N LEU A 414 -22.42 -8.02 -22.25
CA LEU A 414 -23.19 -6.93 -22.87
C LEU A 414 -24.70 -7.08 -22.62
N HIS A 415 -25.21 -8.31 -22.61
CA HIS A 415 -26.59 -8.63 -22.19
C HIS A 415 -26.87 -8.12 -20.77
N SER A 416 -26.01 -8.46 -19.80
CA SER A 416 -26.16 -8.02 -18.40
C SER A 416 -26.10 -6.50 -18.27
N THR A 417 -25.21 -5.83 -19.02
CA THR A 417 -25.10 -4.37 -19.03
C THR A 417 -26.37 -3.71 -19.58
N ILE A 418 -26.95 -4.27 -20.65
CA ILE A 418 -28.20 -3.77 -21.24
C ILE A 418 -29.38 -3.99 -20.31
N LEU A 419 -29.50 -5.16 -19.70
CA LEU A 419 -30.57 -5.49 -18.75
C LEU A 419 -30.57 -4.59 -17.50
N ASN A 420 -29.40 -4.14 -17.07
CA ASN A 420 -29.24 -3.22 -15.94
C ASN A 420 -29.50 -1.75 -16.31
N ASP A 421 -29.60 -1.39 -17.59
CA ASP A 421 -29.89 -0.03 -18.05
C ASP A 421 -31.34 0.07 -18.57
N HIS A 422 -32.22 0.63 -17.73
CA HIS A 422 -33.64 0.83 -18.06
C HIS A 422 -33.88 1.67 -19.33
N ILE A 423 -32.93 2.52 -19.75
CA ILE A 423 -33.02 3.32 -20.99
C ILE A 423 -32.73 2.41 -22.18
N LEU A 424 -31.71 1.55 -22.10
CA LEU A 424 -31.41 0.57 -23.15
C LEU A 424 -32.52 -0.48 -23.27
N VAL A 425 -33.02 -1.03 -22.15
CA VAL A 425 -34.17 -1.95 -22.14
C VAL A 425 -35.36 -1.35 -22.90
N LYS A 426 -35.76 -0.11 -22.59
CA LYS A 426 -36.86 0.58 -23.28
C LYS A 426 -36.57 0.83 -24.76
N LYS A 427 -35.32 1.14 -25.15
CA LYS A 427 -34.94 1.32 -26.55
C LYS A 427 -35.06 0.02 -27.35
N PHE A 428 -34.60 -1.11 -26.84
CA PHE A 428 -34.77 -2.41 -27.49
C PHE A 428 -36.24 -2.82 -27.60
N GLN A 429 -37.03 -2.63 -26.53
CA GLN A 429 -38.48 -2.87 -26.55
C GLN A 429 -39.18 -1.99 -27.61
N SER A 430 -38.81 -0.72 -27.76
CA SER A 430 -39.33 0.18 -28.81
C SER A 430 -39.00 -0.24 -30.24
N LYS A 431 -38.10 -1.22 -30.42
CA LYS A 431 -37.70 -1.81 -31.71
C LYS A 431 -38.23 -3.24 -31.89
N ASN A 432 -39.21 -3.67 -31.09
CA ASN A 432 -39.76 -5.03 -31.08
C ASN A 432 -38.71 -6.12 -30.80
N VAL A 433 -37.72 -5.82 -29.97
CA VAL A 433 -36.75 -6.80 -29.43
C VAL A 433 -36.99 -6.91 -27.94
N ASP A 434 -37.33 -8.12 -27.45
CA ASP A 434 -37.38 -8.36 -26.01
C ASP A 434 -35.95 -8.49 -25.45
N PRO A 435 -35.51 -7.60 -24.53
CA PRO A 435 -34.18 -7.69 -23.92
C PRO A 435 -34.03 -8.90 -22.99
N TYR A 436 -35.15 -9.43 -22.47
CA TYR A 436 -35.16 -10.57 -21.55
C TYR A 436 -35.11 -11.92 -22.30
N ASP A 437 -35.33 -11.94 -23.61
CA ASP A 437 -35.07 -13.09 -24.49
C ASP A 437 -33.60 -13.04 -24.98
N PRO A 438 -32.72 -13.96 -24.52
CA PRO A 438 -31.30 -13.94 -24.90
C PRO A 438 -31.07 -14.15 -26.40
N ALA A 439 -31.96 -14.88 -27.10
CA ALA A 439 -31.82 -15.17 -28.52
C ALA A 439 -32.19 -13.94 -29.37
N GLN A 440 -33.27 -13.24 -29.02
CA GLN A 440 -33.63 -11.95 -29.65
C GLN A 440 -32.57 -10.88 -29.40
N LEU A 441 -32.14 -10.71 -28.14
CA LEU A 441 -31.13 -9.71 -27.80
C LEU A 441 -29.78 -10.01 -28.47
N SER A 442 -29.36 -11.28 -28.50
CA SER A 442 -28.13 -11.69 -29.21
C SER A 442 -28.19 -11.40 -30.70
N LYS A 443 -29.32 -11.71 -31.37
CA LYS A 443 -29.52 -11.43 -32.80
C LYS A 443 -29.54 -9.93 -33.10
N ALA A 444 -30.19 -9.13 -32.26
CA ALA A 444 -30.20 -7.68 -32.39
C ALA A 444 -28.81 -7.06 -32.18
N LEU A 445 -28.06 -7.56 -31.19
CA LEU A 445 -26.67 -7.15 -30.94
C LEU A 445 -25.74 -7.52 -32.08
N HIS A 446 -25.86 -8.71 -32.65
CA HIS A 446 -25.08 -9.10 -33.83
C HIS A 446 -25.32 -8.14 -34.99
N TYR A 447 -26.59 -7.85 -35.28
CA TYR A 447 -26.97 -6.93 -36.34
C TYR A 447 -26.37 -5.53 -36.12
N ILE A 448 -26.53 -4.96 -34.92
CA ILE A 448 -26.03 -3.61 -34.58
C ILE A 448 -24.50 -3.53 -34.65
N LEU A 449 -23.79 -4.53 -34.13
CA LEU A 449 -22.33 -4.48 -33.98
C LEU A 449 -21.56 -4.91 -35.25
N TYR A 450 -22.13 -5.80 -36.06
CA TYR A 450 -21.40 -6.45 -37.16
C TYR A 450 -22.04 -6.31 -38.54
N ASP A 451 -23.35 -6.13 -38.64
CA ASP A 451 -24.03 -6.12 -39.94
C ASP A 451 -24.39 -4.69 -40.39
N LEU A 452 -24.91 -3.87 -39.47
CA LEU A 452 -25.21 -2.46 -39.71
C LEU A 452 -23.98 -1.64 -40.19
N PRO A 453 -22.78 -1.75 -39.59
CA PRO A 453 -21.62 -0.98 -40.04
C PRO A 453 -21.10 -1.39 -41.43
N LYS A 454 -21.49 -2.57 -41.94
CA LYS A 454 -21.15 -3.04 -43.29
C LYS A 454 -22.11 -2.53 -44.36
N GLN A 455 -23.28 -2.00 -43.98
CA GLN A 455 -24.26 -1.46 -44.93
C GLN A 455 -23.98 0.02 -45.25
N GLU A 456 -23.35 0.76 -44.35
CA GLU A 456 -22.98 2.17 -44.57
C GLU A 456 -21.70 2.38 -45.41
N THR A 457 -20.96 1.31 -45.74
CA THR A 457 -19.72 1.37 -46.54
C THR A 457 -19.91 1.16 -48.04
N HIS A 458 -21.13 1.31 -48.56
CA HIS A 458 -21.32 1.46 -50.00
C HIS A 458 -20.85 2.86 -50.44
N PRO A 459 -19.89 2.96 -51.39
CA PRO A 459 -19.39 4.26 -51.83
C PRO A 459 -20.47 5.02 -52.59
N LEU A 460 -20.48 6.34 -52.40
CA LEU A 460 -21.12 7.28 -53.33
C LEU A 460 -20.53 7.05 -54.73
N GLN A 461 -21.36 6.59 -55.67
CA GLN A 461 -21.10 6.62 -57.11
C GLN A 461 -21.54 7.96 -57.69
#